data_AF-A0AAE4CKT0-F1
#
_entry.id   AF-A0AAE4CKT0-F1
#
_cell.length_a   1.000
_cell.length_b   1.000
_cell.length_c   1.000
_cell.angle_alpha   90.00
_cell.angle_beta   90.00
_cell.angle_gamma   90.00
#
_symmetry.space_group_name_H-M   'P 1'
#
loop_
_entity.id
_entity.type
_entity.pdbx_description
1 polymer ?
#
loop_
_entity_poly.entity_id
_entity_poly.type
_entity_poly.pdbx_seq_one_letter_code
_entity_poly.pdbx_strand_id
1 'polypeptide(L)'
;MFLDREHVWWIVPAGQQLRHAITNHPGSRPAGDLVTALCSAMVKLPYETWPASREPASRRITARCPNCQTEVADRQETVEGLIVSTWDS
;
A
#
# COMPACT_ATOMS: atom_id res chain seq x y z
N MET A 1 26.89 -3.05 -0.71
CA MET A 1 25.93 -2.14 -0.06
C MET A 1 24.68 -2.17 -0.91
N PHE A 2 23.68 -2.98 -0.55
CA PHE A 2 22.43 -2.99 -1.31
C PHE A 2 21.79 -1.63 -1.03
N LEU A 3 21.67 -0.80 -2.06
CA LEU A 3 20.86 0.42 -1.97
C LEU A 3 19.47 -0.05 -1.52
N ASP A 4 19.05 0.37 -0.33
CA ASP A 4 17.69 0.19 0.16
C ASP A 4 16.79 0.93 -0.84
N ARG A 5 16.26 0.18 -1.81
CA ARG A 5 15.38 0.76 -2.84
C ARG A 5 14.12 1.20 -2.13
N GLU A 6 13.68 2.43 -2.36
CA GLU A 6 12.43 2.88 -1.78
C GLU A 6 11.27 2.03 -2.35
N HIS A 7 10.40 1.57 -1.45
CA HIS A 7 9.22 0.78 -1.80
C HIS A 7 7.94 1.54 -1.45
N VAL A 8 6.99 1.51 -2.38
CA VAL A 8 5.62 1.96 -2.15
C VAL A 8 4.66 0.82 -2.38
N TRP A 9 3.75 0.62 -1.42
CA TRP A 9 2.75 -0.42 -1.43
C TRP A 9 1.35 0.19 -1.54
N TRP A 10 0.61 -0.21 -2.57
CA TRP A 10 -0.81 0.11 -2.69
C TRP A 10 -1.64 -0.93 -1.93
N ILE A 11 -2.09 -0.58 -0.73
CA ILE A 11 -2.96 -1.40 0.10
C ILE A 11 -4.41 -0.93 -0.01
N VAL A 12 -5.36 -1.82 0.20
CA VAL A 12 -6.74 -1.43 0.53
C VAL A 12 -6.87 -1.49 2.05
N PRO A 13 -7.04 -0.36 2.75
CA PRO A 13 -7.21 -0.39 4.20
C PRO A 13 -8.46 -1.17 4.61
N ALA A 14 -8.43 -1.78 5.80
CA ALA A 14 -9.57 -2.55 6.30
C ALA A 14 -10.88 -1.71 6.29
N GLY A 15 -11.89 -2.21 5.57
CA GLY A 15 -13.20 -1.56 5.45
C GLY A 15 -13.29 -0.41 4.43
N GLN A 16 -12.25 -0.17 3.62
CA GLN A 16 -12.25 0.87 2.59
C GLN A 16 -12.39 0.32 1.17
N GLN A 17 -12.76 1.19 0.24
CA GLN A 17 -12.92 0.90 -1.20
C GLN A 17 -11.92 1.66 -2.09
N LEU A 18 -10.88 2.23 -1.47
CA LEU A 18 -9.82 2.96 -2.16
C LEU A 18 -8.46 2.41 -1.72
N ARG A 19 -7.54 2.32 -2.67
CA ARG A 19 -6.15 1.99 -2.38
C ARG A 19 -5.40 3.22 -1.89
N HIS A 20 -4.69 3.06 -0.79
CA HIS A 20 -3.76 4.04 -0.25
C HIS A 20 -2.32 3.55 -0.43
N ALA A 21 -1.44 4.47 -0.81
CA ALA A 21 -0.01 4.20 -0.91
C ALA A 21 0.64 4.37 0.46
N ILE A 22 1.44 3.39 0.88
CA ILE A 22 2.25 3.41 2.11
C ILE A 22 3.70 3.03 1.78
N THR A 23 4.66 3.48 2.57
CA THR A 23 6.07 3.05 2.46
C THR A 23 6.40 1.86 3.37
N ASN A 24 5.58 1.63 4.39
CA ASN A 24 5.72 0.46 5.25
C ASN A 24 5.33 -0.80 4.49
N HIS A 25 6.12 -1.86 4.62
CA HIS A 25 5.75 -3.16 4.08
C HIS A 25 4.48 -3.69 4.82
N PRO A 26 3.42 -4.14 4.11
CA PRO A 26 2.16 -4.55 4.74
C PRO A 26 2.30 -5.70 5.77
N GLY A 27 3.32 -6.55 5.62
CA GLY A 27 3.66 -7.61 6.58
C GLY A 27 4.73 -7.23 7.63
N SER A 28 5.18 -5.98 7.69
CA SER A 28 6.17 -5.53 8.70
C SER A 28 5.55 -5.22 10.07
N ARG A 29 4.22 -5.14 10.15
CA ARG A 29 3.46 -4.85 11.36
C ARG A 29 2.21 -5.73 11.41
N PRO A 30 1.63 -5.96 12.61
CA PRO A 30 0.37 -6.67 12.75
C PRO A 30 -0.76 -6.07 11.91
N ALA A 31 -1.61 -6.93 11.35
CA ALA A 31 -2.82 -6.48 10.68
C ALA A 31 -3.73 -5.69 11.63
N GLY A 32 -4.34 -4.62 11.14
CA GLY A 32 -5.13 -3.69 11.93
C GLY A 32 -4.34 -2.52 12.53
N ASP A 33 -3.01 -2.56 12.52
CA ASP A 33 -2.16 -1.43 12.94
C ASP A 33 -2.39 -0.21 12.05
N LEU A 34 -2.30 0.97 12.65
CA LEU A 34 -2.37 2.23 11.92
C LEU A 34 -1.00 2.61 11.36
N VAL A 35 -0.97 2.92 10.07
CA VAL A 35 0.19 3.44 9.36
C VAL A 35 -0.18 4.72 8.61
N THR A 36 0.82 5.57 8.37
CA THR A 36 0.63 6.82 7.64
C THR A 36 0.72 6.54 6.14
N ALA A 37 -0.36 6.81 5.41
CA ALA A 37 -0.36 6.81 3.95
C ALA A 37 0.34 8.06 3.40
N LEU A 38 0.73 8.03 2.13
CA LEU A 38 1.37 9.18 1.47
C LEU A 38 0.48 10.43 1.47
N CYS A 39 -0.84 10.25 1.43
CA CYS A 39 -1.80 11.36 1.57
C CYS A 39 -1.92 11.89 3.02
N SER A 40 -1.01 11.51 3.92
CA SER A 40 -1.02 11.83 5.36
C SER A 40 -2.20 11.27 6.16
N ALA A 41 -3.05 10.43 5.56
CA ALA A 41 -4.13 9.75 6.27
C ALA A 41 -3.60 8.58 7.10
N MET A 42 -4.12 8.40 8.31
CA MET A 42 -3.89 7.19 9.10
C MET A 42 -4.79 6.07 8.58
N VAL A 43 -4.20 5.00 8.06
CA VAL A 43 -4.92 3.87 7.50
C VAL A 43 -4.57 2.58 8.24
N LYS A 44 -5.56 1.69 8.39
CA LYS A 44 -5.34 0.37 8.99
C LYS A 44 -4.71 -0.56 7.98
N LEU A 45 -3.63 -1.22 8.36
CA LEU A 45 -3.07 -2.33 7.59
C LEU A 45 -4.15 -3.41 7.43
N PRO A 46 -4.36 -3.92 6.22
CA PRO A 46 -5.36 -4.94 6.00
C PRO A 46 -4.95 -6.28 6.62
N TYR A 47 -5.94 -7.11 6.87
CA TYR A 47 -5.74 -8.49 7.28
C TYR A 47 -5.41 -9.32 6.05
N GLU A 48 -4.42 -10.20 6.16
CA GLU A 48 -4.15 -11.18 5.10
C GLU A 48 -5.37 -12.07 4.88
N THR A 49 -5.71 -12.33 3.62
CA THR A 49 -6.75 -13.30 3.29
C THR A 49 -6.28 -14.70 3.69
N TRP A 50 -7.00 -15.30 4.64
CA TRP A 50 -6.82 -16.68 5.06
C TRP A 50 -8.07 -17.52 4.76
N PRO A 51 -7.93 -18.78 4.28
CA PRO A 51 -6.68 -19.43 3.84
C PRO A 51 -6.14 -18.80 2.55
N ALA A 52 -4.83 -18.94 2.28
CA ALA A 52 -4.16 -18.34 1.12
C ALA A 52 -4.73 -18.78 -0.25
N SER A 53 -5.54 -19.84 -0.30
CA SER A 53 -6.29 -20.28 -1.48
C SER A 53 -7.53 -19.42 -1.78
N ARG A 54 -7.95 -18.57 -0.84
CA ARG A 54 -9.10 -17.68 -1.00
C ARG A 54 -8.67 -16.42 -1.74
N GLU A 55 -9.52 -15.97 -2.66
CA GLU A 55 -9.28 -14.71 -3.37
C GLU A 55 -9.51 -13.50 -2.43
N PRO A 56 -8.54 -12.58 -2.32
CA PRO A 56 -8.70 -11.36 -1.54
C PRO A 56 -9.80 -10.45 -2.09
N ALA A 57 -10.65 -9.93 -1.20
CA ALA A 57 -11.69 -8.98 -1.60
C ALA A 57 -11.08 -7.68 -2.18
N SER A 58 -9.90 -7.29 -1.70
CA SER A 58 -9.16 -6.13 -2.20
C SER A 58 -8.79 -6.22 -3.67
N ARG A 59 -8.69 -7.42 -4.23
CA ARG A 59 -8.26 -7.65 -5.63
C ARG A 59 -9.19 -6.98 -6.64
N ARG A 60 -10.48 -6.86 -6.28
CA ARG A 60 -11.50 -6.19 -7.12
C ARG A 60 -11.46 -4.67 -7.03
N ILE A 61 -10.76 -4.14 -6.03
CA ILE A 61 -10.66 -2.69 -5.78
C ILE A 61 -9.46 -2.17 -6.55
N THR A 62 -9.72 -1.46 -7.64
CA THR A 62 -8.69 -0.84 -8.49
C THR A 62 -8.58 0.67 -8.27
N ALA A 63 -9.61 1.27 -7.67
CA ALA A 63 -9.63 2.70 -7.39
C ALA A 63 -8.52 3.08 -6.40
N ARG A 64 -7.79 4.15 -6.70
CA ARG A 64 -6.67 4.67 -5.91
C ARG A 64 -7.04 6.04 -5.35
N CYS A 65 -6.50 6.37 -4.18
CA CYS A 65 -6.63 7.71 -3.60
C CYS A 65 -5.91 8.73 -4.50
N PRO A 66 -6.59 9.79 -5.00
CA PRO A 66 -5.97 10.76 -5.90
C PRO A 66 -4.72 11.43 -5.32
N ASN A 67 -4.75 11.79 -4.03
CA ASN A 67 -3.59 12.39 -3.36
C ASN A 67 -2.41 11.42 -3.32
N CYS A 68 -2.65 10.14 -2.98
CA CYS A 68 -1.60 9.13 -3.05
C CYS A 68 -1.07 8.95 -4.48
N GLN A 69 -1.92 9.08 -5.51
CA GLN A 69 -1.46 8.96 -6.90
C GLN A 69 -0.50 10.08 -7.27
N THR A 70 -0.81 11.32 -6.87
CA THR A 70 0.08 12.47 -7.07
C THR A 70 1.42 12.26 -6.37
N GLU A 71 1.40 11.86 -5.09
CA GLU A 71 2.63 11.61 -4.32
C GLU A 71 3.48 10.48 -4.91
N VAL A 72 2.86 9.41 -5.41
CA VAL A 72 3.60 8.33 -6.07
C VAL A 72 4.19 8.81 -7.39
N ALA A 73 3.46 9.59 -8.18
CA ALA A 73 3.97 10.13 -9.43
C ALA A 73 5.19 11.04 -9.20
N ASP A 74 5.11 11.96 -8.24
CA ASP A 74 6.23 12.84 -7.85
C ASP A 74 7.47 12.04 -7.41
N ARG A 75 7.27 10.97 -6.64
CA ARG A 75 8.36 10.07 -6.24
C ARG A 75 8.94 9.26 -7.39
N GLN A 76 8.13 8.86 -8.36
CA GLN A 76 8.63 8.16 -9.54
C GLN A 76 9.54 9.04 -10.39
N GLU A 77 9.36 10.36 -10.35
CA GLU A 77 10.21 11.33 -11.04
C GLU A 77 11.48 11.66 -10.26
N THR A 78 11.42 11.63 -8.93
CA THR A 78 12.51 12.08 -8.04
C THR A 78 13.38 10.95 -7.49
N VAL A 79 12.83 9.73 -7.35
CA VAL A 79 13.51 8.58 -6.74
C VAL A 79 13.89 7.55 -7.81
N GLU A 80 15.17 7.50 -8.15
CA GLU A 80 15.69 6.51 -9.09
C GLU A 80 15.52 5.09 -8.54
N GLY A 81 14.79 4.25 -9.27
CA GLY A 81 14.57 2.84 -8.90
C GLY A 81 13.49 2.59 -7.85
N LEU A 82 12.55 3.53 -7.67
CA LEU A 82 11.35 3.34 -6.84
C LEU A 82 10.60 2.06 -7.24
N ILE A 83 10.34 1.18 -6.26
CA ILE A 83 9.55 -0.03 -6.47
C ILE A 83 8.11 0.24 -6.04
N VAL A 84 7.19 0.23 -7.00
CA VAL A 84 5.76 0.40 -6.73
C VAL A 84 5.07 -0.95 -6.86
N SER A 85 4.54 -1.44 -5.75
CA SER A 85 3.89 -2.75 -5.64
C SER A 85 2.44 -2.61 -5.23
N THR A 86 1.61 -3.57 -5.65
CA THR A 86 0.21 -3.68 -5.21
C THR A 86 0.11 -4.84 -4.22
N TRP A 87 -0.52 -4.60 -3.08
CA TRP A 87 -0.76 -5.64 -2.07
C TRP A 87 -2.24 -5.99 -2.08
N ASP A 88 -2.51 -7.29 -2.17
CA ASP A 88 -3.86 -7.84 -2.11
C ASP A 88 -4.01 -8.69 -0.84
N SER A 89 -5.07 -8.40 -0.10
CA SER A 89 -5.30 -8.84 1.28
C SER A 89 -6.77 -8.99 1.57
#